data_AF-A0A1R2B6F3-F1
#
_entry.id   AF-A0A1R2B6F3-F1
#
_cell.length_a   1.000
_cell.length_b   1.000
_cell.length_c   1.000
_cell.angle_alpha   90.00
_cell.angle_beta   90.00
_cell.angle_gamma   90.00
#
_symmetry.space_group_name_H-M   'P 1'
#
loop_
_entity.id
_entity.type
_entity.pdbx_description
1 polymer ?
#
loop_
_entity_poly.entity_id
_entity_poly.type
_entity_poly.pdbx_seq_one_letter_code
_entity_poly.pdbx_strand_id
1 'polypeptide(L)'
;MSSVTIQDSAKFHISEKPIHSEMPVSQFIAYLQKTAKSISDIFTFNANVSSLCSFIPNEMHTFIAVDVLTVMLLTYFPNFAGLSQALTRHLDSLFRYLIRLDEQSQQHLQEFTSYLILLVKQIINHTIDQNLKASQVFILLTCTELFQNIQKLPLELVIQAVNNCHYRSEFIESPQSLPSFYSLLCGTSAPFLPKYCHKEFTLVLDLDETLGHYSQSNFLVRPGVKEFLKETCKYFELVLFTASSREYADWAMQIADPDGFVMLRLYREHTINCEIKDLEKLGRDIEKVVIIDNFPKAFQKQPHNGISIKAWTGDVYDRELFKLIKPLCESVQGSCKGLKDIVNIINSKC
;
A
#
# COMPACT_ATOMS: atom_id res chain seq x y z
N MET A 1 34.81 12.28 54.73
CA MET A 1 34.49 10.98 55.36
C MET A 1 33.12 11.17 55.99
N SER A 2 32.05 10.49 55.60
CA SER A 2 31.89 9.05 55.38
C SER A 2 30.76 8.75 54.39
N SER A 3 30.92 7.63 53.71
CA SER A 3 30.07 6.95 52.74
C SER A 3 28.67 6.59 53.26
N VAL A 4 27.66 6.72 52.39
CA VAL A 4 26.42 5.95 52.50
C VAL A 4 26.40 4.93 51.35
N THR A 5 26.48 3.67 51.74
CA THR A 5 26.40 2.46 50.94
C THR A 5 25.00 2.32 50.35
N ILE A 6 24.90 2.11 49.03
CA ILE A 6 23.67 1.66 48.39
C ILE A 6 23.65 0.13 48.49
N GLN A 7 22.94 -0.39 49.48
CA GLN A 7 22.36 -1.74 49.45
C GLN A 7 20.86 -1.56 49.26
N ASP A 8 20.36 -1.91 48.08
CA ASP A 8 19.39 -2.99 47.97
C ASP A 8 19.08 -3.24 46.49
N SER A 9 19.66 -4.34 46.00
CA SER A 9 19.27 -4.97 44.76
C SER A 9 17.89 -5.59 44.94
N ALA A 10 16.85 -4.78 44.73
CA ALA A 10 15.52 -5.31 44.48
C ALA A 10 15.59 -6.15 43.20
N LYS A 11 15.72 -7.47 43.36
CA LYS A 11 15.47 -8.44 42.30
C LYS A 11 14.02 -8.24 41.88
N PHE A 12 13.82 -7.50 40.79
CA PHE A 12 12.54 -7.44 40.11
C PHE A 12 12.22 -8.86 39.67
N HIS A 13 11.25 -9.49 40.33
CA HIS A 13 10.63 -10.70 39.82
C HIS A 13 9.85 -10.31 38.57
N ILE A 14 10.40 -10.64 37.42
CA ILE A 14 9.66 -10.65 36.16
C ILE A 14 8.56 -11.68 36.37
N SER A 15 7.31 -11.21 36.43
CA SER A 15 6.15 -12.09 36.36
C SER A 15 6.21 -12.82 35.02
N GLU A 16 6.54 -14.12 35.04
CA GLU A 16 6.46 -15.01 33.88
C GLU A 16 4.98 -15.22 33.50
N LYS A 17 4.33 -14.17 32.98
CA LYS A 17 3.19 -14.38 32.10
C LYS A 17 3.76 -14.61 30.70
N PRO A 18 3.61 -15.81 30.13
CA PRO A 18 4.21 -16.12 28.85
C PRO A 18 3.54 -15.26 27.78
N ILE A 19 4.34 -14.45 27.08
CA ILE A 19 3.98 -14.01 25.73
C ILE A 19 4.04 -15.27 24.87
N HIS A 20 2.90 -15.94 24.75
CA HIS A 20 2.57 -17.04 23.84
C HIS A 20 3.72 -17.99 23.43
N SER A 21 3.82 -19.08 24.20
CA SER A 21 4.30 -20.44 23.88
C SER A 21 5.66 -20.72 23.22
N GLU A 22 6.47 -19.81 22.70
CA GLU A 22 7.70 -20.23 21.99
C GLU A 22 9.00 -19.42 22.22
N MET A 23 8.96 -18.20 22.77
CA MET A 23 10.20 -17.44 23.10
C MET A 23 10.16 -16.77 24.49
N PRO A 24 11.23 -16.89 25.31
CA PRO A 24 11.33 -16.19 26.60
C PRO A 24 11.25 -14.67 26.46
N VAL A 25 10.49 -14.01 27.35
CA VAL A 25 10.33 -12.53 27.38
C VAL A 25 11.67 -11.81 27.47
N SER A 26 12.62 -12.36 28.22
CA SER A 26 14.00 -11.82 28.33
C SER A 26 14.76 -11.86 27.00
N GLN A 27 14.54 -12.90 26.18
CA GLN A 27 15.14 -13.04 24.86
C GLN A 27 14.50 -12.09 23.85
N PHE A 28 13.18 -11.92 23.90
CA PHE A 28 12.45 -10.92 23.13
C PHE A 28 12.92 -9.49 23.43
N ILE A 29 13.06 -9.15 24.72
CA ILE A 29 13.57 -7.85 25.18
C ILE A 29 14.99 -7.61 24.68
N ALA A 30 15.89 -8.58 24.81
CA ALA A 30 17.27 -8.45 24.35
C ALA A 30 17.34 -8.21 22.83
N TYR A 31 16.46 -8.83 22.06
CA TYR A 31 16.40 -8.69 20.61
C TYR A 31 15.89 -7.31 20.19
N LEU A 32 14.82 -6.83 20.81
CA LEU A 32 14.32 -5.47 20.62
C LEU A 32 15.37 -4.43 21.06
N GLN A 33 16.13 -4.64 22.15
CA GLN A 33 17.19 -3.74 22.60
C GLN A 33 18.36 -3.66 21.61
N LYS A 34 18.71 -4.80 21.00
CA LYS A 34 19.69 -4.84 19.90
C LYS A 34 19.20 -4.04 18.70
N THR A 35 17.91 -4.17 18.38
CA THR A 35 17.23 -3.47 17.29
C THR A 35 17.19 -1.95 17.52
N ALA A 36 16.97 -1.51 18.77
CA ALA A 36 17.02 -0.10 19.16
C ALA A 36 18.42 0.54 19.03
N LYS A 37 19.50 -0.25 19.04
CA LYS A 37 20.87 0.26 18.86
C LYS A 37 21.26 0.40 17.39
N SER A 38 20.52 -0.21 16.46
CA SER A 38 20.80 -0.19 15.01
C SER A 38 19.87 0.75 14.23
N ILE A 39 19.20 1.68 14.90
CA ILE A 39 18.14 2.56 14.34
C ILE A 39 18.59 3.36 13.09
N SER A 40 19.90 3.50 12.84
CA SER A 40 20.40 4.16 11.62
C SER A 40 20.23 3.34 10.34
N ASP A 41 19.95 2.04 10.44
CA ASP A 41 19.77 1.13 9.31
C ASP A 41 18.38 0.47 9.34
N ILE A 42 17.50 0.98 8.49
CA ILE A 42 16.12 0.49 8.33
C ILE A 42 16.08 -0.98 7.91
N PHE A 43 17.06 -1.46 7.13
CA PHE A 43 17.10 -2.84 6.67
C PHE A 43 17.31 -3.79 7.85
N THR A 44 18.33 -3.50 8.67
CA THR A 44 18.59 -4.26 9.90
C THR A 44 17.42 -4.16 10.87
N PHE A 45 16.81 -2.98 11.03
CA PHE A 45 15.64 -2.80 11.90
C PHE A 45 14.46 -3.68 11.46
N ASN A 46 14.07 -3.60 10.19
CA ASN A 46 12.93 -4.35 9.67
C ASN A 46 13.16 -5.86 9.62
N ALA A 47 14.37 -6.31 9.31
CA ALA A 47 14.72 -7.73 9.37
C ALA A 47 14.56 -8.29 10.79
N ASN A 48 14.98 -7.52 11.79
CA ASN A 48 14.84 -7.88 13.20
C ASN A 48 13.37 -7.87 13.66
N VAL A 49 12.54 -6.91 13.22
CA VAL A 49 11.12 -6.92 13.58
C VAL A 49 10.39 -8.07 12.88
N SER A 50 10.70 -8.33 11.60
CA SER A 50 10.08 -9.41 10.82
C SER A 50 10.32 -10.79 11.44
N SER A 51 11.52 -11.05 11.95
CA SER A 51 11.85 -12.31 12.62
C SER A 51 11.08 -12.49 13.94
N LEU A 52 10.56 -11.39 14.50
CA LEU A 52 9.83 -11.35 15.74
C LEU A 52 8.31 -11.30 15.57
N CYS A 53 7.78 -10.99 14.38
CA CYS A 53 6.35 -10.75 14.14
C CYS A 53 5.44 -11.84 14.72
N SER A 54 5.78 -13.12 14.56
CA SER A 54 5.01 -14.25 15.09
C SER A 54 4.90 -14.28 16.63
N PHE A 55 5.81 -13.60 17.33
CA PHE A 55 5.88 -13.54 18.79
C PHE A 55 5.31 -12.23 19.36
N ILE A 56 4.98 -11.25 18.50
CA ILE A 56 4.43 -9.96 18.92
C ILE A 56 2.91 -10.11 19.11
N PRO A 57 2.36 -9.83 20.32
CA PRO A 57 0.91 -9.79 20.54
C PRO A 57 0.21 -8.79 19.63
N ASN A 58 -0.99 -9.10 19.12
CA ASN A 58 -1.74 -8.24 18.20
C ASN A 58 -1.92 -6.80 18.72
N GLU A 59 -2.15 -6.64 20.03
CA GLU A 59 -2.25 -5.33 20.70
C GLU A 59 -0.98 -4.46 20.60
N MET A 60 0.17 -5.09 20.31
CA MET A 60 1.46 -4.41 20.16
C MET A 60 1.80 -4.05 18.71
N HIS A 61 1.09 -4.60 17.74
CA HIS A 61 1.39 -4.43 16.31
C HIS A 61 1.37 -2.95 15.91
N THR A 62 0.37 -2.20 16.39
CA THR A 62 0.25 -0.77 16.07
C THR A 62 1.42 0.04 16.64
N PHE A 63 1.87 -0.23 17.87
CA PHE A 63 3.00 0.50 18.46
C PHE A 63 4.28 0.27 17.67
N ILE A 64 4.55 -0.99 17.30
CA ILE A 64 5.75 -1.36 16.55
C ILE A 64 5.68 -0.85 15.11
N ALA A 65 4.49 -0.81 14.51
CA ALA A 65 4.30 -0.20 13.20
C ALA A 65 4.67 1.30 13.22
N VAL A 66 4.34 2.04 14.30
CA VAL A 66 4.76 3.44 14.46
C VAL A 66 6.29 3.54 14.49
N ASP A 67 6.97 2.62 15.19
CA ASP A 67 8.44 2.57 15.22
C ASP A 67 9.04 2.31 13.83
N VAL A 68 8.50 1.35 13.08
CA VAL A 68 8.94 1.04 11.69
C VAL A 68 8.83 2.26 10.78
N LEU A 69 7.70 2.97 10.80
CA LEU A 69 7.51 4.19 10.00
C LEU A 69 8.43 5.32 10.45
N THR A 70 8.70 5.42 11.74
CA THR A 70 9.60 6.43 12.31
C THR A 70 11.05 6.17 11.88
N VAL A 71 11.50 4.91 11.87
CA VAL A 71 12.81 4.52 11.36
C VAL A 71 12.93 4.85 9.87
N MET A 72 11.88 4.61 9.07
CA MET A 72 11.86 5.00 7.65
C MET A 72 12.10 6.49 7.46
N LEU A 73 11.38 7.33 8.20
CA LEU A 73 11.58 8.78 8.13
C LEU A 73 12.97 9.18 8.60
N LEU A 74 13.51 8.57 9.65
CA LEU A 74 14.86 8.87 10.13
C LEU A 74 15.94 8.51 9.12
N THR A 75 15.81 7.38 8.42
CA THR A 75 16.75 6.94 7.38
C THR A 75 16.82 7.92 6.21
N TYR A 76 15.67 8.45 5.78
CA TYR A 76 15.59 9.32 4.61
C TYR A 76 15.67 10.81 4.91
N PHE A 77 15.41 11.19 6.16
CA PHE A 77 15.42 12.56 6.63
C PHE A 77 16.18 12.68 7.97
N PRO A 78 17.50 12.39 7.99
CA PRO A 78 18.28 12.31 9.22
C PRO A 78 18.45 13.64 9.96
N ASN A 79 18.18 14.77 9.30
CA ASN A 79 18.42 16.12 9.83
C ASN A 79 17.33 16.61 10.81
N PHE A 80 16.27 15.84 11.04
CA PHE A 80 15.21 16.23 11.96
C PHE A 80 15.62 16.00 13.42
N ALA A 81 16.05 17.10 14.06
CA ALA A 81 16.42 17.11 15.48
C ALA A 81 15.29 16.55 16.35
N GLY A 82 15.62 15.57 17.19
CA GLY A 82 14.69 14.99 18.17
C GLY A 82 13.95 13.72 17.72
N LEU A 83 13.88 13.39 16.42
CA LEU A 83 13.18 12.18 15.95
C LEU A 83 13.85 10.89 16.48
N SER A 84 15.17 10.80 16.37
CA SER A 84 15.95 9.67 16.91
C SER A 84 15.79 9.52 18.42
N GLN A 85 15.77 10.64 19.16
CA GLN A 85 15.57 10.62 20.62
C GLN A 85 14.14 10.21 20.99
N ALA A 86 13.14 10.68 20.25
CA ALA A 86 11.74 10.31 20.45
C ALA A 86 11.50 8.82 20.19
N LEU A 87 12.04 8.28 19.10
CA LEU A 87 12.02 6.86 18.79
C LEU A 87 12.65 6.01 19.90
N THR A 88 13.84 6.41 20.37
CA THR A 88 14.53 5.71 21.47
C THR A 88 13.67 5.68 22.74
N ARG A 89 12.98 6.79 23.06
CA ARG A 89 12.07 6.86 24.22
C ARG A 89 10.81 6.02 24.03
N HIS A 90 10.26 5.95 22.81
CA HIS A 90 9.11 5.12 22.52
C HIS A 90 9.45 3.63 22.68
N LEU A 91 10.59 3.19 22.13
CA LEU A 91 11.10 1.83 22.32
C LEU A 91 11.32 1.52 23.82
N ASP A 92 11.83 2.48 24.60
CA ASP A 92 11.95 2.35 26.06
C ASP A 92 10.60 2.21 26.79
N SER A 93 9.58 2.94 26.36
CA SER A 93 8.23 2.77 26.88
C SER A 93 7.64 1.41 26.52
N LEU A 94 7.90 0.93 25.30
CA LEU A 94 7.50 -0.39 24.82
C LEU A 94 8.16 -1.49 25.64
N PHE A 95 9.45 -1.36 25.95
CA PHE A 95 10.16 -2.27 26.88
C PHE A 95 9.52 -2.29 28.26
N ARG A 96 9.22 -1.12 28.82
CA ARG A 96 8.61 -1.01 30.15
C ARG A 96 7.24 -1.67 30.21
N TYR A 97 6.43 -1.50 29.16
CA TYR A 97 5.15 -2.20 29.05
C TYR A 97 5.33 -3.72 28.98
N LEU A 98 6.23 -4.21 28.11
CA LEU A 98 6.48 -5.66 27.96
C LEU A 98 6.97 -6.34 29.24
N ILE A 99 7.71 -5.62 30.09
CA ILE A 99 8.22 -6.14 31.37
C ILE A 99 7.10 -6.20 32.42
N ARG A 100 6.24 -5.18 32.47
CA ARG A 100 5.31 -5.00 33.59
C ARG A 100 3.89 -5.48 33.30
N LEU A 101 3.45 -5.39 32.05
CA LEU A 101 2.12 -5.79 31.57
C LEU A 101 1.00 -5.19 32.44
N ASP A 102 1.11 -3.90 32.76
CA ASP A 102 0.19 -3.17 33.64
C ASP A 102 -0.45 -1.96 32.93
N GLU A 103 -1.61 -1.52 33.42
CA GLU A 103 -2.35 -0.41 32.81
C GLU A 103 -1.57 0.91 32.78
N GLN A 104 -0.75 1.18 33.80
CA GLN A 104 0.04 2.42 33.87
C GLN A 104 1.13 2.44 32.79
N SER A 105 1.82 1.32 32.59
CA SER A 105 2.83 1.21 31.52
C SER A 105 2.20 1.18 30.13
N GLN A 106 1.00 0.61 29.97
CA GLN A 106 0.23 0.67 28.72
C GLN A 106 -0.19 2.10 28.38
N GLN A 107 -0.73 2.83 29.35
CA GLN A 107 -1.14 4.23 29.18
C GLN A 107 0.07 5.09 28.79
N HIS A 108 1.21 4.90 29.46
CA HIS A 108 2.43 5.63 29.15
C HIS A 108 2.91 5.36 27.71
N LEU A 109 2.84 4.09 27.27
CA LEU A 109 3.14 3.72 25.89
C LEU A 109 2.21 4.43 24.92
N GLN A 110 0.90 4.41 25.14
CA GLN A 110 -0.09 5.10 24.28
C GLN A 110 0.12 6.62 24.19
N GLU A 111 0.42 7.26 25.32
CA GLU A 111 0.75 8.69 25.38
C GLU A 111 2.01 9.01 24.55
N PHE A 112 3.06 8.19 24.70
CA PHE A 112 4.29 8.34 23.92
C PHE A 112 4.11 8.03 22.44
N THR A 113 3.31 7.03 22.10
CA THR A 113 2.92 6.76 20.71
C THR A 113 2.26 8.01 20.13
N SER A 114 1.27 8.57 20.81
CA SER A 114 0.56 9.79 20.36
C SER A 114 1.50 10.98 20.18
N TYR A 115 2.48 11.15 21.06
CA TYR A 115 3.54 12.15 20.91
C TYR A 115 4.39 11.92 19.66
N LEU A 116 4.83 10.68 19.42
CA LEU A 116 5.65 10.32 18.27
C LEU A 116 4.89 10.55 16.96
N ILE A 117 3.59 10.21 16.92
CA ILE A 117 2.67 10.51 15.83
C ILE A 117 2.65 12.02 15.51
N LEU A 118 2.50 12.86 16.54
CA LEU A 118 2.46 14.31 16.36
C LEU A 118 3.78 14.86 15.85
N LEU A 119 4.91 14.38 16.38
CA LEU A 119 6.24 14.78 15.93
C LEU A 119 6.46 14.42 14.44
N VAL A 120 6.11 13.20 14.04
CA VAL A 120 6.17 12.76 12.64
C VAL A 120 5.32 13.65 11.73
N LYS A 121 4.10 13.99 12.14
CA LYS A 121 3.24 14.92 11.38
C LYS A 121 3.85 16.30 11.24
N GLN A 122 4.46 16.84 12.30
CA GLN A 122 5.17 18.13 12.24
C GLN A 122 6.34 18.09 11.26
N ILE A 123 7.12 17.01 11.28
CA ILE A 123 8.21 16.78 10.33
C ILE A 123 7.69 16.78 8.90
N ILE A 124 6.66 15.95 8.60
CA ILE A 124 6.07 15.87 7.27
C ILE A 124 5.65 17.26 6.78
N ASN A 125 4.93 18.03 7.60
CA ASN A 125 4.49 19.37 7.25
C ASN A 125 5.66 20.33 6.97
N HIS A 126 6.72 20.30 7.80
CA HIS A 126 7.90 21.14 7.59
C HIS A 126 8.70 20.75 6.33
N THR A 127 8.63 19.48 5.93
CA THR A 127 9.38 18.95 4.79
C THR A 127 8.71 19.32 3.46
N ILE A 128 7.38 19.49 3.42
CA ILE A 128 6.62 19.88 2.23
C ILE A 128 7.04 21.26 1.69
N ASP A 129 7.53 22.15 2.56
CA ASP A 129 7.97 23.50 2.17
C ASP A 129 9.39 23.54 1.56
N GLN A 130 10.04 22.38 1.40
CA GLN A 130 11.41 22.25 0.87
C GLN A 130 11.39 21.75 -0.59
N ASN A 131 12.44 22.09 -1.36
CA ASN A 131 12.68 21.54 -2.72
C ASN A 131 13.14 20.08 -2.65
N LEU A 132 12.23 19.17 -2.28
CA LEU A 132 12.51 17.75 -2.13
C LEU A 132 12.72 17.05 -3.48
N LYS A 133 13.56 16.02 -3.47
CA LYS A 133 13.64 15.06 -4.58
C LYS A 133 12.34 14.26 -4.67
N ALA A 134 11.97 13.78 -5.87
CA ALA A 134 10.76 12.96 -6.04
C ALA A 134 10.76 11.72 -5.14
N SER A 135 11.92 11.09 -4.92
CA SER A 135 12.08 9.95 -4.01
C SER A 135 11.72 10.31 -2.57
N GLN A 136 12.11 11.49 -2.11
CA GLN A 136 11.78 12.01 -0.77
C GLN A 136 10.30 12.35 -0.65
N VAL A 137 9.71 12.99 -1.66
CA VAL A 137 8.25 13.23 -1.71
C VAL A 137 7.50 11.89 -1.64
N PHE A 138 7.95 10.89 -2.39
CA PHE A 138 7.40 9.55 -2.39
C PHE A 138 7.45 8.88 -1.01
N ILE A 139 8.59 8.96 -0.32
CA ILE A 139 8.75 8.43 1.04
C ILE A 139 7.79 9.14 1.99
N LEU A 140 7.66 10.47 1.91
CA LEU A 140 6.73 11.22 2.77
C LEU A 140 5.28 10.87 2.51
N LEU A 141 4.86 10.77 1.24
CA LEU A 141 3.48 10.38 0.89
C LEU A 141 3.18 8.97 1.37
N THR A 142 4.10 8.02 1.14
CA THR A 142 3.91 6.63 1.57
C THR A 142 3.89 6.51 3.08
N CYS A 143 4.82 7.17 3.78
CA CYS A 143 4.79 7.25 5.24
C CYS A 143 3.47 7.84 5.71
N THR A 144 3.01 8.96 5.14
CA THR A 144 1.74 9.61 5.52
C THR A 144 0.55 8.66 5.37
N GLU A 145 0.44 7.97 4.23
CA GLU A 145 -0.65 7.03 3.93
C GLU A 145 -0.62 5.82 4.88
N LEU A 146 0.55 5.20 5.07
CA LEU A 146 0.72 4.08 6.01
C LEU A 146 0.39 4.50 7.44
N PHE A 147 0.79 5.71 7.82
CA PHE A 147 0.59 6.24 9.16
C PHE A 147 -0.90 6.53 9.44
N GLN A 148 -1.62 7.09 8.47
CA GLN A 148 -3.07 7.33 8.59
C GLN A 148 -3.86 6.04 8.74
N ASN A 149 -3.37 4.94 8.17
CA ASN A 149 -4.03 3.64 8.17
C ASN A 149 -3.45 2.65 9.20
N ILE A 150 -2.47 3.06 10.01
CA ILE A 150 -1.63 2.16 10.80
C ILE A 150 -2.39 1.26 11.79
N GLN A 151 -3.50 1.75 12.34
CA GLN A 151 -4.35 0.97 13.26
C GLN A 151 -5.12 -0.15 12.56
N LYS A 152 -5.24 -0.08 11.22
CA LYS A 152 -6.01 -1.02 10.40
C LYS A 152 -5.12 -1.99 9.61
N LEU A 153 -3.81 -1.73 9.57
CA LEU A 153 -2.84 -2.49 8.78
C LEU A 153 -2.12 -3.53 9.65
N PRO A 154 -2.05 -4.81 9.23
CA PRO A 154 -1.14 -5.80 9.80
C PRO A 154 0.31 -5.32 9.79
N LEU A 155 1.06 -5.62 10.86
CA LEU A 155 2.45 -5.20 11.01
C LEU A 155 3.34 -5.71 9.86
N GLU A 156 3.12 -6.93 9.40
CA GLU A 156 3.88 -7.53 8.29
C GLU A 156 3.72 -6.74 7.00
N LEU A 157 2.53 -6.20 6.75
CA LEU A 157 2.27 -5.36 5.57
C LEU A 157 2.97 -4.01 5.67
N VAL A 158 3.02 -3.42 6.87
CA VAL A 158 3.77 -2.17 7.11
C VAL A 158 5.25 -2.40 6.84
N ILE A 159 5.83 -3.48 7.37
CA ILE A 159 7.25 -3.81 7.18
C ILE A 159 7.56 -4.12 5.71
N GLN A 160 6.71 -4.91 5.05
CA GLN A 160 6.87 -5.21 3.62
C GLN A 160 6.80 -3.94 2.77
N ALA A 161 5.83 -3.07 3.03
CA ALA A 161 5.71 -1.79 2.34
C ALA A 161 6.96 -0.93 2.54
N VAL A 162 7.44 -0.79 3.79
CA VAL A 162 8.64 0.00 4.11
C VAL A 162 9.89 -0.56 3.45
N ASN A 163 10.12 -1.88 3.49
CA ASN A 163 11.26 -2.53 2.83
C ASN A 163 11.23 -2.31 1.30
N ASN A 164 10.05 -2.46 0.69
CA ASN A 164 9.88 -2.24 -0.73
C ASN A 164 10.10 -0.76 -1.12
N CYS A 165 9.61 0.17 -0.30
CA CYS A 165 9.86 1.59 -0.49
C CYS A 165 11.35 1.90 -0.33
N HIS A 166 12.03 1.26 0.62
CA HIS A 166 13.43 1.51 0.88
C HIS A 166 14.31 1.09 -0.31
N TYR A 167 14.16 -0.17 -0.74
CA TYR A 167 14.94 -0.72 -1.86
C TYR A 167 14.72 0.04 -3.18
N ARG A 168 13.55 0.66 -3.33
CA ARG A 168 13.11 1.27 -4.60
C ARG A 168 13.01 2.78 -4.57
N SER A 169 13.35 3.43 -3.45
CA SER A 169 13.34 4.89 -3.36
C SER A 169 14.28 5.53 -4.39
N GLU A 170 15.38 4.85 -4.73
CA GLU A 170 16.32 5.29 -5.76
C GLU A 170 15.72 5.26 -7.18
N PHE A 171 14.70 4.43 -7.42
CA PHE A 171 14.02 4.30 -8.72
C PHE A 171 13.04 5.44 -8.98
N ILE A 172 12.59 6.15 -7.94
CA ILE A 172 11.54 7.16 -8.03
C ILE A 172 12.18 8.54 -8.14
N GLU A 173 12.62 8.87 -9.35
CA GLU A 173 13.18 10.19 -9.67
C GLU A 173 12.11 11.19 -10.14
N SER A 174 10.89 10.73 -10.48
CA SER A 174 9.78 11.60 -10.88
C SER A 174 8.38 11.09 -10.50
N PRO A 175 7.37 11.97 -10.32
CA PRO A 175 5.98 11.58 -10.05
C PRO A 175 5.35 10.64 -11.07
N GLN A 176 5.77 10.72 -12.34
CA GLN A 176 5.28 9.83 -13.41
C GLN A 176 5.62 8.34 -13.18
N SER A 177 6.60 8.05 -12.31
CA SER A 177 6.97 6.68 -11.95
C SER A 177 6.08 6.05 -10.85
N LEU A 178 5.20 6.83 -10.21
CA LEU A 178 4.36 6.36 -9.10
C LEU A 178 3.44 5.18 -9.46
N PRO A 179 2.74 5.16 -10.61
CA PRO A 179 1.95 4.00 -11.01
C PRO A 179 2.78 2.71 -11.18
N SER A 180 3.95 2.80 -11.81
CA SER A 180 4.87 1.66 -11.93
C SER A 180 5.35 1.21 -10.55
N PHE A 181 5.55 2.13 -9.60
CA PHE A 181 5.87 1.77 -8.22
C PHE A 181 4.75 0.93 -7.56
N TYR A 182 3.50 1.40 -7.61
CA TYR A 182 2.38 0.73 -6.95
C TYR A 182 2.11 -0.67 -7.55
N SER A 183 2.40 -0.87 -8.84
CA SER A 183 2.37 -2.21 -9.46
C SER A 183 3.28 -3.24 -8.74
N LEU A 184 4.33 -2.77 -8.07
CA LEU A 184 5.28 -3.64 -7.39
C LEU A 184 4.80 -4.10 -6.00
N LEU A 185 3.68 -3.54 -5.53
CA LEU A 185 2.95 -4.05 -4.38
C LEU A 185 2.07 -5.24 -4.77
N CYS A 186 1.90 -5.51 -6.07
CA CYS A 186 1.18 -6.67 -6.54
C CYS A 186 2.00 -7.95 -6.35
N GLY A 187 1.35 -9.00 -5.81
CA GLY A 187 1.96 -10.31 -5.60
C GLY A 187 1.99 -11.16 -6.87
N THR A 188 3.00 -12.03 -6.99
CA THR A 188 3.10 -13.04 -8.06
C THR A 188 2.18 -14.25 -7.83
N SER A 189 1.54 -14.32 -6.65
CA SER A 189 0.56 -15.34 -6.28
C SER A 189 -0.69 -14.65 -5.70
N ALA A 190 -1.84 -15.32 -5.80
CA ALA A 190 -3.09 -14.76 -5.30
C ALA A 190 -3.09 -14.66 -3.76
N PRO A 191 -3.64 -13.60 -3.16
CA PRO A 191 -4.23 -12.43 -3.82
C PRO A 191 -3.17 -11.52 -4.48
N PHE A 192 -3.41 -11.14 -5.74
CA PHE A 192 -2.52 -10.34 -6.55
C PHE A 192 -2.43 -8.90 -6.08
N LEU A 193 -3.55 -8.29 -5.66
CA LEU A 193 -3.52 -6.92 -5.15
C LEU A 193 -3.25 -6.92 -3.65
N PRO A 194 -2.61 -5.86 -3.11
CA PRO A 194 -2.46 -5.70 -1.68
C PRO A 194 -3.83 -5.72 -1.00
N LYS A 195 -3.93 -6.26 0.22
CA LYS A 195 -5.18 -6.31 1.00
C LYS A 195 -5.78 -4.91 1.24
N TYR A 196 -4.96 -3.87 1.20
CA TYR A 196 -5.41 -2.49 1.29
C TYR A 196 -6.08 -2.05 -0.02
N CYS A 197 -7.25 -1.42 0.11
CA CYS A 197 -8.02 -0.85 -0.98
C CYS A 197 -8.49 0.55 -0.56
N HIS A 198 -8.22 1.56 -1.39
CA HIS A 198 -8.53 2.96 -1.11
C HIS A 198 -9.95 3.37 -1.57
N LYS A 199 -10.66 2.46 -2.23
CA LYS A 199 -12.05 2.61 -2.70
C LYS A 199 -12.85 1.37 -2.36
N GLU A 200 -14.16 1.50 -2.32
CA GLU A 200 -15.05 0.36 -2.08
C GLU A 200 -15.16 -0.55 -3.30
N PHE A 201 -15.10 0.04 -4.50
CA PHE A 201 -15.27 -0.65 -5.78
C PHE A 201 -13.96 -0.64 -6.57
N THR A 202 -13.71 -1.72 -7.31
CA THR A 202 -12.51 -1.85 -8.16
C THR A 202 -12.94 -1.94 -9.62
N LEU A 203 -12.35 -1.09 -10.46
CA LEU A 203 -12.53 -1.11 -11.91
C LEU A 203 -11.23 -1.57 -12.57
N VAL A 204 -11.27 -2.77 -13.13
CA VAL A 204 -10.17 -3.39 -13.87
C VAL A 204 -10.26 -2.98 -15.33
N LEU A 205 -9.14 -2.54 -15.89
CA LEU A 205 -9.04 -2.05 -17.27
C LEU A 205 -8.00 -2.88 -18.01
N ASP A 206 -8.40 -3.38 -19.19
CA ASP A 206 -7.42 -3.85 -20.16
C ASP A 206 -6.70 -2.68 -20.86
N LEU A 207 -5.57 -2.96 -21.54
CA LEU A 207 -4.76 -1.96 -22.23
C LEU A 207 -5.02 -1.93 -23.75
N ASP A 208 -4.64 -2.99 -24.44
CA ASP A 208 -4.55 -3.05 -25.90
C ASP A 208 -5.95 -3.20 -26.51
N GLU A 209 -6.25 -2.40 -27.53
CA GLU A 209 -7.58 -2.23 -28.13
C GLU A 209 -8.70 -1.77 -27.17
N THR A 210 -8.39 -1.56 -25.89
CA THR A 210 -9.30 -1.06 -24.85
C THR A 210 -9.03 0.41 -24.54
N LEU A 211 -7.85 0.75 -24.01
CA LEU A 211 -7.40 2.11 -23.72
C LEU A 211 -6.58 2.71 -24.86
N GLY A 212 -5.97 1.89 -25.69
CA GLY A 212 -5.19 2.38 -26.82
C GLY A 212 -4.81 1.26 -27.77
N HIS A 213 -3.99 1.59 -28.76
CA HIS A 213 -3.57 0.64 -29.78
C HIS A 213 -2.15 0.95 -30.21
N TYR A 214 -1.30 -0.07 -30.24
CA TYR A 214 0.05 0.07 -30.77
C TYR A 214 0.04 -0.02 -32.29
N SER A 215 0.48 1.04 -32.95
CA SER A 215 0.58 1.10 -34.41
C SER A 215 1.79 1.92 -34.82
N GLN A 216 2.54 1.42 -35.81
CA GLN A 216 3.70 2.11 -36.39
C GLN A 216 4.69 2.64 -35.34
N SER A 217 5.06 1.79 -34.37
CA SER A 217 5.98 2.11 -33.28
C SER A 217 5.50 3.17 -32.29
N ASN A 218 4.21 3.55 -32.34
CA ASN A 218 3.61 4.50 -31.42
C ASN A 218 2.41 3.88 -30.70
N PHE A 219 2.20 4.29 -29.44
CA PHE A 219 0.96 3.97 -28.73
C PHE A 219 -0.06 5.06 -29.00
N LEU A 220 -1.13 4.72 -29.71
CA LEU A 220 -2.26 5.60 -29.97
C LEU A 220 -3.23 5.51 -28.78
N VAL A 221 -3.61 6.64 -28.20
CA VAL A 221 -4.55 6.68 -27.08
C VAL A 221 -5.98 6.74 -27.63
N ARG A 222 -6.87 5.89 -27.12
CA ARG A 222 -8.28 5.87 -27.53
C ARG A 222 -8.96 7.19 -27.13
N PRO A 223 -9.81 7.79 -27.98
CA PRO A 223 -10.59 8.96 -27.61
C PRO A 223 -11.37 8.76 -26.30
N GLY A 224 -11.18 9.67 -25.34
CA GLY A 224 -11.89 9.68 -24.06
C GLY A 224 -11.19 9.00 -22.90
N VAL A 225 -9.99 8.42 -23.07
CA VAL A 225 -9.24 7.79 -21.96
C VAL A 225 -9.03 8.77 -20.81
N LYS A 226 -8.57 10.00 -21.10
CA LYS A 226 -8.29 10.99 -20.04
C LYS A 226 -9.54 11.33 -19.23
N GLU A 227 -10.64 11.64 -19.91
CA GLU A 227 -11.92 11.95 -19.28
C GLU A 227 -12.45 10.73 -18.51
N PHE A 228 -12.35 9.54 -19.09
CA PHE A 228 -12.79 8.30 -18.49
C PHE A 228 -12.05 7.99 -17.18
N LEU A 229 -10.72 8.01 -17.19
CA LEU A 229 -9.90 7.74 -16.01
C LEU A 229 -10.15 8.79 -14.92
N LYS A 230 -10.17 10.08 -15.30
CA LYS A 230 -10.40 11.19 -14.36
C LYS A 230 -11.76 11.14 -13.67
N GLU A 231 -12.81 10.73 -14.38
CA GLU A 231 -14.15 10.66 -13.80
C GLU A 231 -14.36 9.38 -12.97
N THR A 232 -13.87 8.24 -13.46
CA THR A 232 -14.05 6.95 -12.77
C THR A 232 -13.17 6.79 -11.53
N CYS A 233 -11.94 7.36 -11.51
CA CYS A 233 -11.04 7.27 -10.35
C CYS A 233 -11.59 7.93 -9.07
N LYS A 234 -12.58 8.82 -9.20
CA LYS A 234 -13.28 9.42 -8.06
C LYS A 234 -14.01 8.36 -7.23
N TYR A 235 -14.47 7.28 -7.89
CA TYR A 235 -15.35 6.28 -7.31
C TYR A 235 -14.71 4.89 -7.22
N PHE A 236 -13.86 4.54 -8.18
CA PHE A 236 -13.25 3.22 -8.31
C PHE A 236 -11.75 3.24 -8.01
N GLU A 237 -11.25 2.19 -7.38
CA GLU A 237 -9.85 1.82 -7.46
C GLU A 237 -9.60 1.34 -8.89
N LEU A 238 -8.80 2.09 -9.65
CA LEU A 238 -8.47 1.71 -11.03
C LEU A 238 -7.28 0.77 -11.04
N VAL A 239 -7.43 -0.37 -11.73
CA VAL A 239 -6.39 -1.40 -11.85
C VAL A 239 -6.18 -1.74 -13.32
N LEU A 240 -4.95 -1.62 -13.81
CA LEU A 240 -4.60 -2.19 -15.10
C LEU A 240 -4.48 -3.71 -14.93
N PHE A 241 -5.12 -4.49 -15.78
CA PHE A 241 -4.85 -5.93 -15.90
C PHE A 241 -4.74 -6.27 -17.38
N THR A 242 -3.52 -6.41 -17.88
CA THR A 242 -3.23 -6.64 -19.30
C THR A 242 -2.54 -7.99 -19.53
N ALA A 243 -2.77 -8.58 -20.71
CA ALA A 243 -2.02 -9.73 -21.20
C ALA A 243 -0.65 -9.35 -21.82
N SER A 244 -0.26 -8.07 -21.76
CA SER A 244 1.01 -7.55 -22.27
C SER A 244 2.16 -7.64 -21.25
N SER A 245 3.41 -7.52 -21.71
CA SER A 245 4.56 -7.49 -20.80
C SER A 245 4.60 -6.18 -20.01
N ARG A 246 5.25 -6.22 -18.83
CA ARG A 246 5.38 -5.06 -17.96
C ARG A 246 6.02 -3.87 -18.65
N GLU A 247 7.11 -4.10 -19.36
CA GLU A 247 7.92 -3.06 -19.99
C GLU A 247 7.10 -2.28 -21.03
N TYR A 248 6.35 -3.00 -21.86
CA TYR A 248 5.48 -2.41 -22.85
C TYR A 248 4.30 -1.67 -22.20
N ALA A 249 3.62 -2.33 -21.26
CA ALA A 249 2.43 -1.77 -20.63
C ALA A 249 2.74 -0.49 -19.84
N ASP A 250 3.88 -0.46 -19.14
CA ASP A 250 4.30 0.72 -18.41
C ASP A 250 4.64 1.89 -19.33
N TRP A 251 5.34 1.64 -20.44
CA TRP A 251 5.60 2.65 -21.47
C TRP A 251 4.30 3.19 -22.09
N ALA A 252 3.38 2.30 -22.48
CA ALA A 252 2.10 2.70 -23.05
C ALA A 252 1.27 3.54 -22.07
N MET A 253 1.26 3.16 -20.80
CA MET A 253 0.53 3.89 -19.77
C MET A 253 1.16 5.25 -19.42
N GLN A 254 2.46 5.46 -19.62
CA GLN A 254 3.04 6.81 -19.53
C GLN A 254 2.44 7.78 -20.55
N ILE A 255 1.98 7.26 -21.70
CA ILE A 255 1.34 8.03 -22.77
C ILE A 255 -0.17 8.16 -22.50
N ALA A 256 -0.83 7.06 -22.10
CA ALA A 256 -2.28 7.01 -21.90
C ALA A 256 -2.77 7.67 -20.61
N ASP A 257 -1.98 7.56 -19.53
CA ASP A 257 -2.32 8.03 -18.18
C ASP A 257 -1.13 8.81 -17.57
N PRO A 258 -0.77 9.97 -18.13
CA PRO A 258 0.34 10.79 -17.63
C PRO A 258 0.06 11.38 -16.24
N ASP A 259 -1.22 11.47 -15.86
CA ASP A 259 -1.68 11.98 -14.56
C ASP A 259 -1.65 10.90 -13.46
N GLY A 260 -1.46 9.63 -13.82
CA GLY A 260 -1.23 8.51 -12.90
C GLY A 260 -2.47 8.06 -12.12
N PHE A 261 -3.65 8.07 -12.73
CA PHE A 261 -4.89 7.61 -12.12
C PHE A 261 -4.92 6.09 -11.86
N VAL A 262 -4.25 5.29 -12.71
CA VAL A 262 -4.22 3.82 -12.63
C VAL A 262 -2.96 3.39 -11.87
N MET A 263 -3.07 3.36 -10.54
CA MET A 263 -1.93 3.09 -9.65
C MET A 263 -1.51 1.62 -9.63
N LEU A 264 -2.46 0.68 -9.60
CA LEU A 264 -2.14 -0.75 -9.53
C LEU A 264 -2.14 -1.35 -10.94
N ARG A 265 -1.16 -2.21 -11.23
CA ARG A 265 -1.01 -2.84 -12.54
C ARG A 265 -0.66 -4.31 -12.41
N LEU A 266 -1.34 -5.13 -13.19
CA LEU A 266 -1.14 -6.55 -13.37
C LEU A 266 -0.86 -6.81 -14.84
N TYR A 267 0.16 -7.60 -15.10
CA TYR A 267 0.68 -7.88 -16.44
C TYR A 267 0.51 -9.37 -16.80
N ARG A 268 1.03 -9.78 -17.95
CA ARG A 268 0.91 -11.14 -18.50
C ARG A 268 1.18 -12.25 -17.48
N GLU A 269 2.17 -12.10 -16.60
CA GLU A 269 2.52 -13.11 -15.59
C GLU A 269 1.40 -13.43 -14.59
N HIS A 270 0.40 -12.54 -14.44
CA HIS A 270 -0.76 -12.74 -13.57
C HIS A 270 -1.94 -13.42 -14.29
N THR A 271 -1.87 -13.54 -15.62
CA THR A 271 -2.89 -14.21 -16.43
C THR A 271 -2.73 -15.73 -16.38
N ILE A 272 -3.82 -16.44 -16.63
CA ILE A 272 -3.80 -17.89 -16.88
C ILE A 272 -3.70 -18.10 -18.39
N ASN A 273 -2.71 -18.89 -18.83
CA ASN A 273 -2.45 -19.19 -20.24
C ASN A 273 -2.31 -17.96 -21.15
N CYS A 274 -1.74 -16.86 -20.63
CA CYS A 274 -1.52 -15.60 -21.36
C CYS A 274 -2.79 -14.89 -21.86
N GLU A 275 -3.99 -15.28 -21.40
CA GLU A 275 -5.25 -14.74 -21.92
C GLU A 275 -6.27 -14.44 -20.80
N ILE A 276 -6.37 -15.30 -19.78
CA ILE A 276 -7.48 -15.26 -18.82
C ILE A 276 -7.06 -14.46 -17.58
N LYS A 277 -7.89 -13.48 -17.21
CA LYS A 277 -7.76 -12.59 -16.07
C LYS A 277 -8.72 -13.05 -14.97
N ASP A 278 -8.20 -13.82 -14.03
CA ASP A 278 -9.00 -14.42 -12.95
C ASP A 278 -9.27 -13.38 -11.84
N LEU A 279 -10.46 -12.80 -11.81
CA LEU A 279 -10.79 -11.69 -10.91
C LEU A 279 -10.85 -12.11 -9.44
N GLU A 280 -11.13 -13.39 -9.14
CA GLU A 280 -11.09 -13.91 -7.76
C GLU A 280 -9.67 -13.86 -7.17
N LYS A 281 -8.64 -13.86 -8.03
CA LYS A 281 -7.26 -13.75 -7.58
C LYS A 281 -6.86 -12.33 -7.22
N LEU A 282 -7.70 -11.31 -7.41
CA LEU A 282 -7.35 -9.93 -7.06
C LEU A 282 -7.25 -9.70 -5.56
N GLY A 283 -7.97 -10.47 -4.73
CA GLY A 283 -8.11 -10.14 -3.31
C GLY A 283 -9.05 -8.96 -3.08
N ARG A 284 -10.11 -8.88 -3.89
CA ARG A 284 -11.21 -7.91 -3.77
C ARG A 284 -12.52 -8.68 -3.67
N ASP A 285 -13.53 -8.06 -3.06
CA ASP A 285 -14.88 -8.60 -3.07
C ASP A 285 -15.40 -8.64 -4.51
N ILE A 286 -15.64 -9.84 -5.04
CA ILE A 286 -16.04 -10.02 -6.44
C ILE A 286 -17.37 -9.34 -6.76
N GLU A 287 -18.23 -9.09 -5.76
CA GLU A 287 -19.47 -8.33 -5.95
C GLU A 287 -19.22 -6.83 -6.19
N LYS A 288 -17.98 -6.37 -5.97
CA LYS A 288 -17.54 -4.97 -6.07
C LYS A 288 -16.46 -4.75 -7.14
N VAL A 289 -16.18 -5.77 -7.95
CA VAL A 289 -15.18 -5.72 -9.04
C VAL A 289 -15.90 -5.73 -10.38
N VAL A 290 -15.50 -4.83 -11.28
CA VAL A 290 -15.86 -4.93 -12.71
C VAL A 290 -14.62 -4.82 -13.57
N ILE A 291 -14.60 -5.55 -14.69
CA ILE A 291 -13.56 -5.48 -15.71
C ILE A 291 -14.14 -4.93 -17.02
N ILE A 292 -13.39 -4.07 -17.69
CA ILE A 292 -13.65 -3.64 -19.07
C ILE A 292 -12.54 -4.21 -19.95
N ASP A 293 -12.94 -4.99 -20.93
CA ASP A 293 -12.01 -5.70 -21.82
C ASP A 293 -12.65 -5.87 -23.20
N ASN A 294 -11.85 -5.74 -24.26
CA ASN A 294 -12.33 -5.95 -25.63
C ASN A 294 -12.43 -7.43 -26.00
N PHE A 295 -11.86 -8.32 -25.19
CA PHE A 295 -11.84 -9.76 -25.43
C PHE A 295 -12.63 -10.51 -24.34
N PRO A 296 -13.88 -10.92 -24.60
CA PRO A 296 -14.74 -11.58 -23.60
C PRO A 296 -14.14 -12.82 -22.94
N LYS A 297 -13.25 -13.54 -23.63
CA LYS A 297 -12.55 -14.71 -23.08
C LYS A 297 -11.62 -14.33 -21.92
N ALA A 298 -11.13 -13.08 -21.86
CA ALA A 298 -10.26 -12.62 -20.78
C ALA A 298 -10.93 -12.73 -19.41
N PHE A 299 -12.22 -12.45 -19.31
CA PHE A 299 -12.98 -12.51 -18.07
C PHE A 299 -13.97 -13.69 -18.01
N GLN A 300 -13.74 -14.74 -18.80
CA GLN A 300 -14.65 -15.89 -18.90
C GLN A 300 -14.90 -16.63 -17.58
N LYS A 301 -14.00 -16.50 -16.59
CA LYS A 301 -14.19 -17.07 -15.25
C LYS A 301 -15.22 -16.30 -14.42
N GLN A 302 -15.40 -15.02 -14.69
CA GLN A 302 -16.35 -14.13 -14.01
C GLN A 302 -17.14 -13.31 -15.04
N PRO A 303 -17.95 -13.95 -15.90
CA PRO A 303 -18.62 -13.28 -17.02
C PRO A 303 -19.58 -12.17 -16.58
N HIS A 304 -20.17 -12.29 -15.38
CA HIS A 304 -21.08 -11.30 -14.82
C HIS A 304 -20.39 -10.02 -14.32
N ASN A 305 -19.05 -10.02 -14.26
CA ASN A 305 -18.25 -8.88 -13.85
C ASN A 305 -17.64 -8.14 -15.06
N GLY A 306 -17.82 -8.66 -16.28
CA GLY A 306 -17.16 -8.13 -17.47
C GLY A 306 -18.08 -7.28 -18.35
N ILE A 307 -17.61 -6.08 -18.70
CA ILE A 307 -18.16 -5.23 -19.73
C ILE A 307 -17.34 -5.44 -21.00
N SER A 308 -17.98 -5.98 -22.05
CA SER A 308 -17.32 -6.11 -23.34
C SER A 308 -17.31 -4.77 -24.03
N ILE A 309 -16.12 -4.23 -24.32
CA ILE A 309 -15.99 -3.00 -25.11
C ILE A 309 -15.60 -3.34 -26.55
N LYS A 310 -16.02 -2.52 -27.51
CA LYS A 310 -15.57 -2.67 -28.90
C LYS A 310 -14.06 -2.45 -28.97
N ALA A 311 -13.34 -3.37 -29.60
CA ALA A 311 -11.92 -3.22 -29.92
C ALA A 311 -11.68 -1.94 -30.73
N TRP A 312 -10.64 -1.19 -30.37
CA TRP A 312 -10.29 0.07 -31.00
C TRP A 312 -8.92 0.02 -31.65
N THR A 313 -8.85 0.39 -32.93
CA THR A 313 -7.63 0.33 -33.75
C THR A 313 -7.31 1.67 -34.42
N GLY A 314 -7.62 2.79 -33.77
CA GLY A 314 -7.28 4.13 -34.26
C GLY A 314 -8.43 5.00 -34.78
N ASP A 315 -9.71 4.60 -34.62
CA ASP A 315 -10.84 5.45 -35.01
C ASP A 315 -10.94 6.71 -34.12
N VAL A 316 -10.62 7.87 -34.67
CA VAL A 316 -10.63 9.15 -33.95
C VAL A 316 -12.04 9.62 -33.55
N TYR A 317 -13.08 9.05 -34.15
CA TYR A 317 -14.47 9.35 -33.83
C TYR A 317 -15.09 8.37 -32.82
N ASP A 318 -14.32 7.40 -32.32
CA ASP A 318 -14.76 6.45 -31.30
C ASP A 318 -15.31 7.18 -30.06
N ARG A 319 -16.41 6.66 -29.51
CA ARG A 319 -17.07 7.21 -28.32
C ARG A 319 -17.32 6.17 -27.23
N GLU A 320 -16.75 4.97 -27.34
CA GLU A 320 -17.15 3.85 -26.46
C GLU A 320 -16.81 4.12 -25.01
N LEU A 321 -15.61 4.66 -24.71
CA LEU A 321 -15.25 5.02 -23.35
C LEU A 321 -16.17 6.10 -22.75
N PHE A 322 -16.54 7.11 -23.54
CA PHE A 322 -17.47 8.16 -23.09
C PHE A 322 -18.85 7.59 -22.70
N LYS A 323 -19.33 6.58 -23.44
CA LYS A 323 -20.63 5.93 -23.14
C LYS A 323 -20.63 5.22 -21.79
N LEU A 324 -19.46 4.77 -21.31
CA LEU A 324 -19.31 4.03 -20.06
C LEU A 324 -19.21 4.92 -18.81
N ILE A 325 -18.76 6.18 -18.94
CA ILE A 325 -18.50 7.07 -17.80
C ILE A 325 -19.75 7.23 -16.93
N LYS A 326 -20.84 7.73 -17.52
CA LYS A 326 -22.07 8.05 -16.76
C LYS A 326 -22.68 6.80 -16.09
N PRO A 327 -22.90 5.68 -16.80
CA PRO A 327 -23.42 4.47 -16.19
C PRO A 327 -22.57 3.94 -15.02
N LEU A 328 -21.24 3.99 -15.13
CA LEU A 328 -20.32 3.54 -14.07
C LEU A 328 -20.32 4.49 -12.86
N CYS A 329 -20.33 5.80 -13.07
CA CYS A 329 -20.34 6.77 -11.97
C CYS A 329 -21.69 6.79 -11.23
N GLU A 330 -22.83 6.68 -11.93
CA GLU A 330 -24.14 6.66 -11.29
C GLU A 330 -24.38 5.34 -10.52
N SER A 331 -23.81 4.25 -11.05
CA SER A 331 -23.82 2.89 -10.49
C SER A 331 -23.41 2.80 -9.02
N VAL A 332 -22.50 3.68 -8.58
CA VAL A 332 -21.94 3.66 -7.23
C VAL A 332 -22.48 4.78 -6.34
N GLN A 333 -23.25 5.73 -6.91
CA GLN A 333 -23.76 6.92 -6.21
C GLN A 333 -25.23 6.81 -5.75
N GLY A 334 -26.04 5.88 -6.29
CA GLY A 334 -27.50 5.84 -6.09
C GLY A 334 -28.07 4.55 -5.50
N SER A 335 -29.15 4.66 -4.73
CA SER A 335 -29.93 3.54 -4.18
C SER A 335 -30.67 2.74 -5.26
N CYS A 336 -30.03 1.72 -5.85
CA CYS A 336 -30.54 0.36 -6.12
C CYS A 336 -29.80 -0.30 -7.29
N LYS A 337 -29.62 -1.64 -7.15
CA LYS A 337 -29.13 -2.65 -8.11
C LYS A 337 -27.60 -2.75 -8.18
N GLY A 338 -27.05 -3.86 -7.66
CA GLY A 338 -25.60 -4.06 -7.51
C GLY A 338 -24.84 -3.97 -8.85
N LEU A 339 -23.51 -3.87 -8.80
CA LEU A 339 -22.63 -3.71 -9.97
C LEU A 339 -22.99 -4.62 -11.15
N LYS A 340 -23.40 -5.86 -10.87
CA LYS A 340 -23.84 -6.85 -11.87
C LYS A 340 -25.04 -6.40 -12.72
N ASP A 341 -25.98 -5.67 -12.14
CA ASP A 341 -27.15 -5.17 -12.88
C ASP A 341 -26.74 -4.08 -13.89
N ILE A 342 -25.74 -3.27 -13.57
CA ILE A 342 -25.18 -2.27 -14.49
C ILE A 342 -24.40 -2.94 -15.61
N VAL A 343 -23.58 -3.95 -15.32
CA VAL A 343 -22.87 -4.74 -16.34
C VAL A 343 -23.86 -5.34 -17.35
N ASN A 344 -24.96 -5.92 -16.86
CA ASN A 344 -26.02 -6.47 -17.72
C ASN A 344 -26.68 -5.38 -18.58
N ILE A 345 -26.97 -4.20 -18.01
CA ILE A 345 -27.56 -3.08 -18.76
C ILE A 345 -26.61 -2.59 -19.86
N ILE A 346 -25.31 -2.44 -19.56
CA ILE A 346 -24.31 -1.97 -20.52
C ILE A 346 -24.12 -2.99 -21.63
N ASN A 347 -23.92 -4.27 -21.31
CA ASN A 347 -23.75 -5.34 -22.29
C ASN A 347 -25.03 -5.58 -23.14
N SER A 348 -26.21 -5.18 -22.67
CA SER A 348 -27.46 -5.28 -23.45
C SER A 348 -27.67 -4.14 -24.45
N LYS A 349 -26.87 -3.06 -24.34
CA LYS A 349 -27.00 -1.82 -25.14
C LYS A 349 -25.80 -1.55 -26.05
N CYS A 350 -24.68 -2.25 -25.83
CA CYS A 350 -23.52 -2.34 -26.71
C CYS A 350 -23.70 -3.52 -27.66
#